data_AF-A0A2W4QI12-F1
#
_entry.id   AF-A0A2W4QI12-F1
#
_cell.length_a   1.000
_cell.length_b   1.000
_cell.length_c   1.000
_cell.angle_alpha   90.00
_cell.angle_beta   90.00
_cell.angle_gamma   90.00
#
_symmetry.space_group_name_H-M   'P 1'
#
loop_
_entity.id
_entity.type
_entity.pdbx_description
1 polymer ?
#
loop_
_entity_poly.entity_id
_entity_poly.type
_entity_poly.pdbx_seq_one_letter_code
_entity_poly.pdbx_strand_id
1 'polypeptide(L)' 'MHVAYRVFRSSFTSWEGLFAEAAEFATQLGPGRVISISHSEDKNDGVVTVWYWNDVKRRPAVEHAHADIFSE' A
#
# COMPACT_ATOMS: atom_id res chain seq x y z
N MET A 1 -3.02 13.53 2.44
CA MET A 1 -3.33 12.10 2.25
C MET A 1 -2.89 11.73 0.86
N HIS A 2 -2.37 10.53 0.66
CA HIS A 2 -2.07 9.99 -0.66
C HIS A 2 -2.71 8.61 -0.80
N VAL A 3 -3.01 8.21 -2.03
CA VAL A 3 -3.44 6.85 -2.33
C VAL A 3 -2.23 5.92 -2.18
N ALA A 4 -2.39 4.87 -1.39
CA ALA A 4 -1.45 3.78 -1.25
C ALA A 4 -2.16 2.46 -1.56
N TYR A 5 -1.37 1.40 -1.76
CA TYR A 5 -1.90 0.07 -2.02
C TYR A 5 -1.05 -1.01 -1.37
N ARG A 6 -1.68 -2.15 -1.08
CA ARG A 6 -1.01 -3.38 -0.66
C ARG A 6 -1.47 -4.53 -1.54
N VAL A 7 -0.50 -5.29 -2.04
CA VAL A 7 -0.73 -6.45 -2.91
C VAL A 7 -0.61 -7.73 -2.09
N PHE A 8 -1.54 -8.65 -2.31
CA PHE A 8 -1.60 -10.00 -1.78
C PHE A 8 -1.54 -10.95 -2.98
N ARG A 9 -0.48 -11.75 -3.06
CA ARG A 9 -0.23 -12.72 -4.13
C ARG A 9 0.43 -13.93 -3.50
N SER A 10 -0.05 -15.12 -3.83
CA SER A 10 0.54 -16.37 -3.36
C SER A 10 0.28 -17.47 -4.36
N SER A 11 1.34 -18.21 -4.72
CA SER A 11 1.26 -19.39 -5.58
C SER A 11 0.66 -20.62 -4.88
N PHE A 12 0.46 -20.54 -3.56
CA PHE A 12 0.02 -21.68 -2.72
C PHE A 12 -1.27 -21.41 -1.94
N THR A 13 -1.85 -20.21 -2.04
CA THR A 13 -3.06 -19.82 -1.31
C THR A 13 -4.26 -19.86 -2.24
N SER A 14 -5.41 -20.38 -1.78
CA SER A 14 -6.66 -20.31 -2.54
C SER A 14 -7.15 -18.86 -2.66
N TRP A 15 -8.09 -18.62 -3.58
CA TRP A 15 -8.75 -17.31 -3.68
C TRP A 15 -9.36 -16.88 -2.35
N GLU A 16 -9.99 -17.78 -1.61
CA GLU A 16 -10.54 -17.47 -0.29
C GLU A 16 -9.46 -16.98 0.67
N GLY A 17 -8.28 -17.59 0.67
CA GLY A 17 -7.17 -17.15 1.52
C GLY A 17 -6.64 -15.77 1.12
N LEU A 18 -6.47 -15.50 -0.17
CA LEU A 18 -6.03 -14.19 -0.66
C LEU A 18 -7.03 -13.09 -0.29
N PHE A 19 -8.33 -13.35 -0.44
CA PHE A 19 -9.36 -12.39 -0.03
C PHE A 19 -9.48 -12.26 1.48
N ALA A 20 -9.26 -13.33 2.26
CA ALA A 20 -9.24 -13.28 3.71
C ALA A 20 -8.11 -12.38 4.24
N GLU A 21 -6.89 -12.52 3.72
CA GLU A 21 -5.75 -11.67 4.08
C GLU A 21 -6.00 -10.20 3.71
N ALA A 22 -6.54 -9.96 2.51
CA ALA A 22 -6.90 -8.62 2.07
C ALA A 22 -7.99 -7.98 2.95
N ALA A 23 -9.02 -8.75 3.33
CA ALA A 23 -10.10 -8.31 4.20
C ALA A 23 -9.62 -8.04 5.63
N GLU A 24 -8.72 -8.87 6.17
CA GLU A 24 -8.11 -8.65 7.48
C GLU A 24 -7.32 -7.34 7.49
N PHE A 25 -6.48 -7.11 6.49
CA PHE A 25 -5.75 -5.84 6.36
C PHE A 25 -6.68 -4.64 6.21
N ALA A 26 -7.72 -4.74 5.38
CA ALA A 26 -8.74 -3.68 5.23
C ALA A 26 -9.46 -3.38 6.55
N THR A 27 -9.72 -4.41 7.35
CA THR A 27 -10.33 -4.27 8.68
C THR A 27 -9.41 -3.52 9.65
N GLN A 28 -8.11 -3.83 9.65
CA GLN A 28 -7.09 -3.14 10.46
C GLN A 28 -6.93 -1.66 10.06
N LEU A 29 -7.12 -1.33 8.77
CA LEU A 29 -7.18 0.06 8.31
C LEU A 29 -8.43 0.77 8.84
N GLY A 30 -9.56 0.09 8.95
CA GLY A 30 -10.82 0.67 9.38
C GLY A 30 -11.57 1.37 8.23
N PRO A 31 -12.90 1.56 8.39
CA PRO A 31 -13.81 1.85 7.27
C PRO A 31 -13.57 3.19 6.58
N GLY A 32 -13.01 4.19 7.26
CA GLY A 32 -12.71 5.50 6.67
C GLY A 32 -11.43 5.56 5.84
N ARG A 33 -10.60 4.50 5.87
CA ARG A 33 -9.31 4.49 5.16
C ARG A 33 -9.30 3.61 3.92
N VAL A 34 -10.24 2.67 3.77
CA VAL A 34 -10.31 1.77 2.60
C VAL A 34 -10.99 2.48 1.43
N ILE A 35 -10.37 2.42 0.26
CA ILE A 35 -10.92 2.95 -1.00
C ILE A 35 -11.59 1.82 -1.77
N SER A 36 -10.89 0.70 -1.98
CA SER A 36 -11.36 -0.42 -2.79
C SER A 36 -10.53 -1.68 -2.57
N ILE A 37 -11.11 -2.84 -2.91
CA ILE A 37 -10.39 -4.11 -3.11
C ILE A 37 -10.59 -4.51 -4.57
N SER A 38 -9.49 -4.73 -5.29
CA SER A 38 -9.49 -5.17 -6.68
C SER A 38 -8.74 -6.49 -6.81
N HIS A 39 -9.05 -7.29 -7.84
CA HIS A 39 -8.32 -8.51 -8.14
C HIS A 39 -8.01 -8.63 -9.63
N SER A 40 -6.98 -9.41 -9.96
CA SER A 40 -6.60 -9.79 -11.31
C SER A 40 -6.04 -11.21 -11.27
N GLU A 41 -6.17 -11.94 -12.38
CA GLU A 41 -5.74 -13.32 -12.52
C GLU A 41 -5.12 -13.52 -13.91
N ASP A 42 -4.02 -14.26 -13.96
CA ASP A 42 -3.46 -14.80 -15.19
C ASP A 42 -2.93 -16.22 -14.95
N LYS A 43 -3.43 -17.22 -15.70
CA LYS A 43 -3.00 -18.63 -15.65
C LYS A 43 -2.89 -19.21 -14.23
N ASN A 44 -3.92 -18.97 -13.42
CA ASN A 44 -4.08 -19.37 -12.03
C ASN A 44 -3.16 -18.64 -11.04
N ASP A 45 -2.56 -17.52 -11.45
CA ASP A 45 -1.80 -16.63 -10.59
C ASP A 45 -2.67 -15.44 -10.17
N GLY A 46 -3.29 -15.59 -8.99
CA GLY A 46 -4.21 -14.61 -8.44
C GLY A 46 -3.50 -13.49 -7.68
N VAL A 47 -3.92 -12.26 -7.95
CA VAL A 47 -3.48 -11.06 -7.21
C VAL A 47 -4.70 -10.33 -6.67
N VAL A 48 -4.68 -10.03 -5.37
CA VAL A 48 -5.65 -9.14 -4.72
C VAL A 48 -4.93 -7.88 -4.25
N THR A 49 -5.52 -6.71 -4.48
CA THR A 49 -4.95 -5.41 -4.09
C THR A 49 -5.94 -4.62 -3.27
N VAL A 50 -5.51 -4.13 -2.11
CA VAL A 50 -6.27 -3.20 -1.28
C VAL A 50 -5.75 -1.78 -1.51
N TRP A 51 -6.62 -0.89 -1.95
CA TRP A 51 -6.35 0.54 -2.14
C TRP A 51 -6.84 1.31 -0.91
N TYR A 52 -6.02 2.20 -0.36
CA TYR A 52 -6.34 2.91 0.87
C TYR A 52 -5.71 4.30 0.95
N TRP A 53 -6.28 5.15 1.80
CA TRP A 53 -5.71 6.45 2.13
C TRP A 53 -4.60 6.31 3.17
N ASN A 54 -3.43 6.85 2.85
CA ASN A 54 -2.31 6.95 3.78
C ASN A 54 -2.07 8.42 4.17
N ASP A 55 -1.96 8.66 5.47
CA ASP A 55 -1.77 9.98 6.09
C ASP A 55 -0.30 10.26 6.43
N VAL A 56 0.59 9.28 6.26
CA VAL A 56 2.03 9.49 6.35
C VAL A 56 2.44 10.57 5.35
N LYS A 57 2.85 11.73 5.88
CA LYS A 57 3.47 12.79 5.08
C LYS A 57 4.74 12.21 4.48
N ARG A 58 4.77 12.03 3.16
CA ARG A 58 5.98 11.66 2.44
C ARG A 58 7.01 12.73 2.77
N ARG A 59 8.04 12.41 3.56
CA ARG A 59 9.21 13.30 3.66
C ARG A 59 9.77 13.41 2.23
N PRO A 60 10.01 14.62 1.72
CA PRO A 60 10.72 14.76 0.46
C PRO A 60 12.03 13.99 0.58
N ALA A 61 12.36 13.22 -0.46
CA ALA A 61 13.63 12.54 -0.52
C ALA A 61 14.72 13.61 -0.65
N VAL A 62 15.34 13.94 0.48
CA VAL A 62 16.50 14.83 0.67
C VAL A 62 16.26 16.31 0.33
N GLU A 63 16.19 17.14 1.37
CA GLU A 63 16.49 18.57 1.29
C GLU A 63 17.64 18.85 2.27
N HIS A 64 18.87 18.51 1.87
CA HIS A 64 20.16 18.93 2.46
C HIS A 64 21.11 19.03 1.24
N ALA A 65 21.75 20.14 0.89
CA ALA A 65 22.31 21.18 1.74
C ALA A 65 22.38 22.54 1.01
N HIS A 66 22.04 23.61 1.71
CA HIS A 66 22.54 24.97 1.45
C HIS A 66 22.64 25.70 2.80
N ALA A 67 23.75 25.47 3.50
CA ALA A 67 24.29 26.18 4.66
C ALA A 67 25.48 25.29 5.09
N ASP A 68 26.76 25.62 5.01
CA ASP A 68 27.44 26.90 5.16
C ASP A 68 28.76 26.84 4.37
N ILE A 69 28.96 27.71 3.38
CA ILE A 69 30.30 28.07 2.88
C ILE A 69 30.28 29.56 2.57
N PHE A 70 30.14 30.39 3.60
CA PHE A 70 30.67 31.75 3.64
C PHE A 70 30.81 32.16 5.11
N SER A 71 31.98 31.88 5.67
CA SER A 71 32.52 32.62 6.81
C SER A 71 34.00 32.85 6.50
N GLU A 72 34.34 34.15 6.49
CA GLU A 72 35.60 34.87 6.28
C GLU A 72 36.93 34.09 6.22
#